data_AF-A0A8J3I9J3-F1
#
_entry.id   AF-A0A8J3I9J3-F1
#
_cell.length_a   1.000
_cell.length_b   1.000
_cell.length_c   1.000
_cell.angle_alpha   90.00
_cell.angle_beta   90.00
_cell.angle_gamma   90.00
#
_symmetry.space_group_name_H-M   'P 1'
#
loop_
_entity.id
_entity.type
_entity.pdbx_description
1 polymer ?
#
loop_
_entity_poly.entity_id
_entity_poly.type
_entity_poly.pdbx_seq_one_letter_code
_entity_poly.pdbx_strand_id
1 'polypeptide(L)'
;METLPIAQPSDDIRAKTEQIIAKLIEMKHTNQQTGQLLLDWLRTEFDVQEPGKQLENAITLGLQAFVNEGRKKRPRTAKKLTPAALKALQEDYSEQIGPLQQSKTEALMLERKGNDLVNKEIMNDLAKREIFAYCNPMELILLLAQSLKID
;
A
#
# COMPACT_ATOMS: atom_id res chain seq x y z
N MET A 1 22.84 15.66 30.12
CA MET A 1 22.02 15.18 28.99
C MET A 1 22.51 15.92 27.76
N GLU A 2 23.21 15.23 26.87
CA GLU A 2 23.67 15.84 25.63
C GLU A 2 22.51 15.87 24.64
N THR A 3 22.02 17.07 24.32
CA THR A 3 21.08 17.29 23.22
C THR A 3 21.84 17.14 21.92
N LEU A 4 21.76 15.96 21.31
CA LEU A 4 22.20 15.75 19.94
C LEU A 4 21.45 16.76 19.05
N PRO A 5 22.13 17.67 18.34
CA PRO A 5 21.47 18.64 17.49
C PRO A 5 20.92 17.92 16.27
N ILE A 6 19.65 17.47 16.34
CA ILE A 6 18.88 17.02 15.19
C ILE A 6 18.62 18.28 14.35
N ALA A 7 19.32 18.41 13.22
CA ALA A 7 19.08 19.50 12.30
C ALA A 7 17.63 19.42 11.81
N GLN A 8 16.92 20.54 11.86
CA GLN A 8 15.56 20.58 11.35
C GLN A 8 15.60 20.40 9.82
N PRO A 9 14.73 19.55 9.25
CA PRO A 9 14.62 19.42 7.81
C PRO A 9 14.32 20.77 7.18
N SER A 10 14.95 21.07 6.04
CA SER A 10 14.67 22.30 5.29
C SER A 10 13.19 22.35 4.87
N ASP A 11 12.66 23.57 4.71
CA ASP A 11 11.25 23.77 4.32
C ASP A 11 10.91 23.11 2.98
N ASP A 12 11.88 23.03 2.05
CA ASP A 12 11.72 22.36 0.76
C ASP A 12 11.56 20.84 0.90
N ILE A 13 12.32 20.19 1.77
CA ILE A 13 12.19 18.75 2.05
C ILE A 13 10.91 18.46 2.80
N ARG A 14 10.55 19.34 3.75
CA ARG A 14 9.28 19.23 4.47
C ARG A 14 8.11 19.27 3.49
N ALA A 15 8.04 20.28 2.63
CA ALA A 15 6.98 20.41 1.62
C ALA A 15 6.93 19.22 0.64
N LYS A 16 8.08 18.72 0.18
CA LYS A 16 8.14 17.53 -0.71
C LYS A 16 7.68 16.25 -0.01
N THR A 17 8.05 16.10 1.26
CA THR A 17 7.65 14.95 2.08
C THR A 17 6.15 14.98 2.35
N GLU A 18 5.60 16.14 2.72
CA GLU A 18 4.17 16.35 2.93
C GLU A 18 3.37 16.01 1.66
N GLN A 19 3.82 16.42 0.48
CA GLN A 19 3.17 16.07 -0.79
C GLN A 19 3.17 14.56 -1.06
N ILE A 20 4.30 13.88 -0.81
CA ILE A 20 4.40 12.43 -0.97
C ILE A 20 3.44 11.71 0.00
N ILE A 21 3.41 12.13 1.26
CA ILE A 21 2.53 11.55 2.29
C ILE A 21 1.06 11.77 1.92
N ALA A 22 0.68 13.00 1.52
CA ALA A 22 -0.68 13.32 1.11
C ALA A 22 -1.14 12.41 -0.05
N LYS A 23 -0.27 12.21 -1.05
CA LYS A 23 -0.57 11.33 -2.19
C LYS A 23 -0.69 9.86 -1.77
N LEU A 24 0.17 9.37 -0.87
CA LEU A 24 0.07 8.00 -0.34
C LEU A 24 -1.22 7.78 0.45
N ILE A 25 -1.68 8.77 1.22
CA ILE A 25 -2.95 8.72 1.96
C ILE A 25 -4.12 8.63 0.98
N GLU A 26 -4.16 9.49 -0.04
CA GLU A 26 -5.19 9.47 -1.08
C GLU A 26 -5.24 8.12 -1.78
N MET A 27 -4.09 7.59 -2.22
CA MET A 27 -4.01 6.28 -2.85
C MET A 27 -4.50 5.16 -1.93
N LYS A 28 -4.18 5.22 -0.63
CA LYS A 28 -4.67 4.24 0.36
C LYS A 28 -6.19 4.28 0.49
N HIS A 29 -6.79 5.47 0.55
CA HIS A 29 -8.24 5.62 0.63
C HIS A 29 -8.92 5.04 -0.62
N THR A 30 -8.47 5.44 -1.81
CA THR A 30 -8.99 4.92 -3.08
C THR A 30 -8.87 3.41 -3.14
N ASN A 31 -7.70 2.85 -2.78
CA ASN A 31 -7.49 1.41 -2.81
C ASN A 31 -8.40 0.65 -1.84
N GLN A 32 -8.64 1.20 -0.65
CA GLN A 32 -9.57 0.61 0.32
C GLN A 32 -11.01 0.63 -0.19
N GLN A 33 -11.44 1.73 -0.80
CA GLN A 33 -12.79 1.88 -1.35
C GLN A 33 -13.03 0.90 -2.51
N THR A 34 -12.13 0.84 -3.49
CA THR A 34 -12.24 -0.12 -4.60
C THR A 34 -12.20 -1.56 -4.11
N GLY A 35 -11.34 -1.87 -3.13
CA GLY A 35 -11.30 -3.19 -2.52
C GLY A 35 -12.63 -3.59 -1.86
N GLN A 36 -13.30 -2.66 -1.17
CA GLN A 36 -14.63 -2.92 -0.60
C GLN A 36 -15.69 -3.13 -1.68
N LEU A 37 -15.71 -2.29 -2.72
CA LEU A 37 -16.66 -2.42 -3.83
C LEU A 37 -16.54 -3.79 -4.52
N LEU A 38 -15.30 -4.25 -4.76
CA LEU A 38 -15.04 -5.58 -5.30
C LEU A 38 -15.60 -6.69 -4.40
N LEU A 39 -15.36 -6.61 -3.09
CA LEU A 39 -15.86 -7.63 -2.14
C LEU A 39 -17.38 -7.62 -2.03
N ASP A 40 -18.00 -6.44 -2.06
CA ASP A 40 -19.45 -6.31 -2.03
C ASP A 40 -20.08 -6.86 -3.31
N TRP A 41 -19.48 -6.58 -4.47
CA TRP A 41 -19.88 -7.16 -5.75
C TRP A 41 -19.79 -8.69 -5.77
N LEU A 42 -18.71 -9.25 -5.21
CA LEU A 42 -18.57 -10.71 -5.06
C LEU A 42 -19.65 -11.31 -4.16
N ARG A 43 -20.08 -10.60 -3.11
CA ARG A 43 -21.17 -11.04 -2.23
C ARG A 43 -22.51 -11.00 -2.95
N THR A 44 -22.82 -9.92 -3.66
CA THR A 44 -24.14 -9.70 -4.27
C THR A 44 -24.33 -10.51 -5.55
N GLU A 45 -23.34 -10.51 -6.45
CA GLU A 45 -23.47 -11.10 -7.79
C GLU A 45 -22.99 -12.55 -7.85
N PHE A 46 -22.04 -12.94 -6.98
CA PHE A 46 -21.40 -14.26 -7.03
C PHE A 46 -21.72 -15.15 -5.83
N ASP A 47 -22.46 -14.66 -4.83
CA ASP A 47 -22.80 -15.38 -3.60
C ASP A 47 -21.58 -15.78 -2.78
N VAL A 48 -20.55 -14.93 -2.77
CA VAL A 48 -19.32 -15.12 -1.99
C VAL A 48 -19.46 -14.38 -0.66
N GLN A 49 -20.24 -14.96 0.26
CA GLN A 49 -20.51 -14.31 1.57
C GLN A 49 -19.25 -14.19 2.44
N GLU A 50 -18.40 -15.22 2.40
CA GLU A 50 -17.14 -15.29 3.14
C GLU A 50 -15.94 -15.33 2.18
N PRO A 51 -15.49 -14.17 1.66
CA PRO A 51 -14.41 -14.10 0.69
C PRO A 51 -13.08 -14.66 1.23
N GLY A 52 -12.79 -14.40 2.50
CA GLY A 52 -11.58 -14.83 3.18
C GLY A 52 -10.30 -14.18 2.65
N LYS A 53 -9.17 -14.50 3.29
CA LYS A 53 -7.91 -13.77 3.13
C LYS A 53 -7.38 -13.62 1.70
N GLN A 54 -7.61 -14.60 0.82
CA GLN A 54 -7.08 -14.52 -0.55
C GLN A 54 -7.87 -13.51 -1.39
N LEU A 55 -9.20 -13.52 -1.32
CA LEU A 55 -10.04 -12.55 -2.04
C LEU A 55 -9.98 -11.17 -1.38
N GLU A 56 -9.83 -11.08 -0.06
CA GLU A 56 -9.54 -9.81 0.62
C GLU A 56 -8.20 -9.19 0.17
N ASN A 57 -7.25 -10.01 -0.29
CA ASN A 57 -5.98 -9.59 -0.87
C ASN A 57 -5.92 -9.82 -2.39
N ALA A 58 -7.05 -9.64 -3.09
CA ALA A 58 -7.18 -9.91 -4.52
C ALA A 58 -6.11 -9.23 -5.40
N ILE A 59 -5.57 -8.09 -4.98
CA ILE A 59 -4.47 -7.37 -5.64
C ILE A 59 -3.22 -8.26 -5.83
N THR A 60 -3.01 -9.24 -4.96
CA THR A 60 -1.87 -10.18 -5.04
C THR A 60 -2.15 -11.39 -5.92
N LEU A 61 -3.40 -11.61 -6.31
CA LEU A 61 -3.81 -12.73 -7.13
C LEU A 61 -3.70 -12.35 -8.61
N GLY A 62 -3.27 -13.31 -9.43
CA GLY A 62 -3.51 -13.24 -10.87
C GLY A 62 -4.94 -13.64 -11.20
N LEU A 63 -5.41 -13.28 -12.40
CA LEU A 63 -6.79 -13.52 -12.86
C LEU A 63 -7.29 -14.95 -12.60
N GLN A 64 -6.51 -15.96 -12.98
CA GLN A 64 -6.91 -17.37 -12.79
C GLN A 64 -7.03 -17.75 -11.31
N ALA A 65 -6.14 -17.25 -10.46
CA ALA A 65 -6.19 -17.50 -9.03
C ALA A 65 -7.43 -16.82 -8.40
N PHE A 66 -7.71 -15.58 -8.80
CA PHE A 66 -8.91 -14.85 -8.37
C PHE A 66 -10.20 -15.60 -8.75
N VAL A 67 -10.34 -16.02 -10.01
CA VAL A 67 -11.52 -16.78 -10.48
C VAL A 67 -11.67 -18.10 -9.70
N ASN A 68 -10.57 -18.79 -9.44
CA ASN A 68 -10.58 -20.06 -8.70
C ASN A 68 -10.97 -19.87 -7.24
N GLU A 69 -10.44 -18.85 -6.56
CA GLU A 69 -10.84 -18.53 -5.19
C GLU A 69 -12.31 -18.10 -5.13
N GLY A 70 -12.75 -17.24 -6.06
CA GLY A 70 -14.16 -16.86 -6.20
C GLY A 70 -15.05 -18.09 -6.31
N ARG A 71 -14.71 -19.07 -7.15
CA ARG A 71 -15.45 -20.34 -7.27
C ARG A 71 -15.45 -21.16 -5.98
N LYS A 72 -14.32 -21.26 -5.28
CA LYS A 72 -14.18 -22.06 -4.06
C LYS A 72 -15.00 -21.51 -2.91
N LYS A 73 -15.18 -20.19 -2.84
CA LYS A 73 -15.89 -19.51 -1.76
C LYS A 73 -17.41 -19.48 -1.94
N ARG A 74 -17.92 -19.90 -3.10
CA ARG A 74 -19.35 -20.05 -3.34
C ARG A 74 -19.91 -21.27 -2.60
N PRO A 75 -21.17 -21.21 -2.11
CA PRO A 75 -21.83 -22.37 -1.53
C PRO A 75 -21.87 -23.55 -2.51
N ARG A 76 -21.74 -24.78 -2.00
CA ARG A 76 -21.86 -26.00 -2.82
C ARG A 76 -23.24 -26.14 -3.49
N THR A 77 -24.26 -25.53 -2.90
CA THR A 77 -25.63 -25.47 -3.42
C THR A 77 -25.83 -24.43 -4.51
N ALA A 78 -24.89 -23.49 -4.67
CA ALA A 78 -24.98 -22.47 -5.70
C ALA A 78 -24.86 -23.10 -7.09
N LYS A 79 -25.63 -22.56 -8.05
CA LYS A 79 -25.54 -22.99 -9.45
C LYS A 79 -24.10 -22.79 -9.97
N LYS A 80 -23.66 -23.69 -10.84
CA LYS A 80 -22.36 -23.53 -11.54
C LYS A 80 -22.33 -22.18 -12.25
N LEU A 81 -21.16 -21.54 -12.26
CA LEU A 81 -20.98 -20.28 -12.98
C LEU A 81 -21.23 -20.50 -14.47
N THR A 82 -22.10 -19.67 -15.03
CA THR A 82 -22.33 -19.63 -16.48
C THR A 82 -21.12 -19.02 -17.18
N PRO A 83 -20.91 -19.27 -18.48
CA PRO A 83 -19.87 -18.59 -19.25
C PRO A 83 -19.97 -17.07 -19.17
N ALA A 84 -21.18 -16.51 -19.15
CA ALA A 84 -21.42 -15.08 -19.00
C ALA A 84 -20.96 -14.55 -17.63
N ALA A 85 -21.31 -15.24 -16.55
CA ALA A 85 -20.84 -14.86 -15.21
C ALA A 85 -19.32 -14.96 -15.07
N LEU A 86 -18.69 -15.95 -15.72
CA LEU A 86 -17.22 -16.04 -15.76
C LEU A 86 -16.59 -14.89 -16.53
N LYS A 87 -17.19 -14.48 -17.65
CA LYS A 87 -16.72 -13.34 -18.42
C LYS A 87 -16.82 -12.05 -17.61
N ALA A 88 -17.95 -11.81 -16.95
CA ALA A 88 -18.12 -10.67 -16.04
C ALA A 88 -17.06 -10.65 -14.92
N LEU A 89 -16.75 -11.82 -14.34
CA LEU A 89 -15.69 -11.95 -13.32
C LEU A 89 -14.30 -11.57 -13.84
N GLN A 90 -14.01 -11.84 -15.12
CA GLN A 90 -12.74 -11.49 -15.75
C GLN A 90 -12.65 -10.02 -16.14
N GLU A 91 -13.76 -9.46 -16.62
CA GLU A 91 -13.89 -8.04 -16.97
C GLU A 91 -13.73 -7.17 -15.72
N ASP A 92 -14.48 -7.44 -14.66
CA ASP A 92 -14.39 -6.69 -13.41
C ASP A 92 -13.02 -6.82 -12.74
N TYR A 93 -12.39 -8.01 -12.77
CA TYR A 93 -10.99 -8.15 -12.34
C TYR A 93 -10.07 -7.17 -13.09
N SER A 94 -10.25 -7.04 -14.41
CA SER A 94 -9.40 -6.17 -15.23
C SER A 94 -9.67 -4.69 -14.94
N GLU A 95 -10.94 -4.33 -14.74
CA GLU A 95 -11.38 -2.96 -14.45
C GLU A 95 -11.00 -2.51 -13.04
N GLN A 96 -11.08 -3.38 -12.03
CA GLN A 96 -10.89 -3.01 -10.64
C GLN A 96 -9.52 -3.39 -10.08
N ILE A 97 -9.01 -4.60 -10.35
CA ILE A 97 -7.75 -5.08 -9.77
C ILE A 97 -6.53 -4.58 -10.53
N GLY A 98 -6.62 -4.40 -11.85
CA GLY A 98 -5.54 -3.84 -12.67
C GLY A 98 -5.06 -2.47 -12.17
N PRO A 99 -5.95 -1.47 -12.00
CA PRO A 99 -5.59 -0.17 -11.45
C PRO A 99 -5.04 -0.24 -10.02
N LEU A 100 -5.55 -1.15 -9.18
CA LEU A 100 -5.03 -1.36 -7.82
C LEU A 100 -3.59 -1.89 -7.80
N GLN A 101 -3.23 -2.77 -8.74
CA GLN A 101 -1.86 -3.25 -8.90
C GLN A 101 -0.90 -2.15 -9.36
N GLN A 102 -1.37 -1.28 -10.26
CA GLN A 102 -0.61 -0.09 -10.69
C GLN A 102 -0.42 0.89 -9.54
N SER A 103 -1.50 1.21 -8.82
CA SER A 103 -1.49 2.06 -7.62
C SER A 103 -0.50 1.53 -6.57
N LYS A 104 -0.47 0.22 -6.32
CA LYS A 104 0.51 -0.40 -5.42
C LYS A 104 1.95 -0.16 -5.87
N THR A 105 2.22 -0.28 -7.17
CA THR A 105 3.56 -0.03 -7.72
C THR A 105 3.96 1.44 -7.56
N GLU A 106 3.04 2.35 -7.83
CA GLU A 106 3.26 3.79 -7.66
C GLU A 106 3.50 4.15 -6.18
N ALA A 107 2.73 3.57 -5.26
CA ALA A 107 2.91 3.77 -3.82
C ALA A 107 4.32 3.34 -3.39
N LEU A 108 4.77 2.16 -3.82
CA LEU A 108 6.14 1.67 -3.53
C LEU A 108 7.22 2.61 -4.08
N MET A 109 7.01 3.23 -5.25
CA MET A 109 7.94 4.22 -5.79
C MET A 109 7.95 5.51 -4.96
N LEU A 110 6.78 5.99 -4.55
CA LEU A 110 6.64 7.17 -3.70
C LEU A 110 7.26 6.96 -2.31
N GLU A 111 7.06 5.79 -1.70
CA GLU A 111 7.69 5.40 -0.44
C GLU A 111 9.22 5.39 -0.56
N ARG A 112 9.76 4.77 -1.61
CA ARG A 112 11.21 4.79 -1.87
C ARG A 112 11.73 6.22 -2.05
N LYS A 113 11.03 7.04 -2.82
CA LYS A 113 11.39 8.45 -3.03
C LYS A 113 11.36 9.25 -1.73
N GLY A 114 10.34 9.03 -0.88
CA GLY A 114 10.24 9.65 0.44
C GLY A 114 11.41 9.24 1.33
N ASN A 115 11.71 7.95 1.40
CA ASN A 115 12.86 7.43 2.14
C ASN A 115 14.18 8.01 1.61
N ASP A 116 14.37 8.09 0.30
CA ASP A 116 15.57 8.67 -0.30
C ASP A 116 15.71 10.17 0.02
N LEU A 117 14.61 10.93 0.03
CA LEU A 117 14.63 12.35 0.39
C LEU A 117 15.02 12.54 1.86
N VAL A 118 14.42 11.76 2.75
CA VAL A 118 14.71 11.79 4.20
C VAL A 118 16.15 11.34 4.46
N ASN A 119 16.58 10.23 3.86
CA ASN A 119 17.91 9.68 4.04
C ASN A 119 18.99 10.58 3.43
N LYS A 120 18.76 11.19 2.27
CA LYS A 120 19.76 12.09 1.67
C LYS A 120 20.04 13.28 2.57
N GLU A 121 19.05 13.91 3.18
CA GLU A 121 19.35 15.04 4.08
C GLU A 121 19.88 14.60 5.45
N ILE A 122 19.37 13.51 6.02
CA ILE A 122 19.95 12.96 7.25
C ILE A 122 21.42 12.55 7.01
N MET A 123 21.72 11.87 5.91
CA MET A 123 23.10 11.46 5.59
C MET A 123 23.97 12.64 5.13
N ASN A 124 23.44 13.64 4.44
CA ASN A 124 24.22 14.83 4.03
C ASN A 124 24.58 15.72 5.24
N ASP A 125 23.76 15.72 6.30
CA ASP A 125 24.08 16.38 7.56
C ASP A 125 25.02 15.53 8.46
N LEU A 126 24.83 14.20 8.50
CA LEU A 126 25.70 13.27 9.25
C LEU A 126 27.08 13.08 8.60
N ALA A 127 27.17 13.11 7.26
CA ALA A 127 28.43 13.05 6.51
C ALA A 127 29.26 14.35 6.68
N LYS A 128 28.61 15.48 6.96
CA LYS A 128 29.30 16.72 7.36
C LYS A 128 29.85 16.67 8.79
N ARG A 129 29.46 15.69 9.61
CA ARG A 129 29.78 15.62 11.04
C ARG A 129 30.66 14.43 11.47
N GLU A 130 31.21 13.64 10.54
CA GLU A 130 32.11 12.51 10.86
C GLU A 130 31.56 11.49 11.88
N ILE A 131 30.28 11.15 11.85
CA ILE A 131 29.73 10.10 12.72
C ILE A 131 28.99 9.06 11.89
N PHE A 132 29.73 8.09 11.35
CA PHE A 132 29.11 6.84 10.92
C PHE A 132 30.08 5.67 11.08
N ALA A 133 30.09 5.09 12.27
CA ALA A 133 30.75 3.80 12.50
C ALA A 133 29.85 2.73 13.14
N TYR A 134 28.71 3.05 13.78
CA TYR A 134 28.06 2.07 14.66
C TYR A 134 26.52 2.15 14.83
N CYS A 135 25.70 2.40 13.79
CA CYS A 135 24.26 2.22 13.98
C CYS A 135 23.48 1.66 12.78
N ASN A 136 22.58 0.73 13.10
CA ASN A 136 21.70 0.02 12.18
C ASN A 136 20.54 0.95 11.75
N PRO A 137 20.28 1.12 10.45
CA PRO A 137 19.35 2.13 9.92
C PRO A 137 17.89 2.01 10.42
N MET A 138 17.44 0.84 10.87
CA MET A 138 16.08 0.68 11.42
C MET A 138 15.87 1.33 12.79
N GLU A 139 16.90 1.33 13.64
CA GLU A 139 16.85 1.98 14.97
C GLU A 139 16.74 3.51 14.83
N LEU A 140 17.38 4.06 13.80
CA LEU A 140 17.38 5.50 13.53
C LEU A 140 15.98 6.03 13.18
N ILE A 141 15.20 5.25 12.43
CA ILE A 141 13.84 5.62 11.99
C ILE A 141 12.89 5.67 13.19
N LEU A 142 13.00 4.72 14.12
CA LEU A 142 12.18 4.68 15.34
C LEU A 142 12.48 5.86 16.28
N LEU A 143 13.76 6.20 16.45
CA LEU A 143 14.20 7.36 17.23
C LEU A 143 13.75 8.69 16.61
N LEU A 144 13.79 8.81 15.28
CA LEU A 144 13.33 10.01 14.58
C LEU A 144 11.81 10.19 14.67
N ALA A 145 11.04 9.11 14.54
CA ALA A 145 9.58 9.15 14.69
C ALA A 145 9.15 9.60 16.09
N GLN A 146 9.87 9.20 17.15
CA GLN A 146 9.61 9.66 18.52
C GLN A 146 9.98 11.12 18.76
N SER A 147 11.03 11.62 18.09
CA SER A 147 11.50 13.00 18.26
C SER A 147 10.64 14.06 17.56
N LEU A 148 9.84 13.66 16.57
CA LEU A 148 9.08 14.58 15.72
C LEU A 148 7.67 14.93 16.24
N LYS A 149 7.18 14.37 17.37
CA LYS A 149 5.82 14.60 17.91
C LYS A 149 4.76 14.72 16.80
N ILE A 150 4.66 13.68 15.99
CA ILE A 150 3.54 13.55 15.04
C ILE A 150 2.40 12.91 15.84
N ASP A 151 1.37 13.71 16.18
CA ASP A 151 0.05 13.21 16.60
C ASP A 151 -0.66 12.50 15.43
#